data_AF-A0A8T0XEZ8-F1
#
_entry.id   AF-A0A8T0XEZ8-F1
#
_cell.length_a   1.000
_cell.length_b   1.000
_cell.length_c   1.000
_cell.angle_alpha   90.00
_cell.angle_beta   90.00
_cell.angle_gamma   90.00
#
_symmetry.space_group_name_H-M   'P 1'
#
loop_
_entity.id
_entity.type
_entity.pdbx_description
1 polymer ?
#
loop_
_entity_poly.entity_id
_entity_poly.type
_entity_poly.pdbx_seq_one_letter_code
_entity_poly.pdbx_strand_id
1 'polypeptide(L)'
;MEALKAMPPAEGNAVVSSAEVVSKVLPKNSSNIFLKNIGVQPISPTKAPTAKERVLEAQLSAERQGSTLLQEEVIVLKQKISEELEEYKRQVEENKKATEETNALMRRFFMINSGANSGPSV
;
A
#
# COMPACT_ATOMS: atom_id res chain seq x y z
N MET A 1 56.58 0.78 -12.28
CA MET A 1 55.72 1.78 -11.62
C MET A 1 56.44 3.11 -11.49
N GLU A 2 57.63 3.15 -10.88
CA GLU A 2 58.45 4.39 -10.73
C GLU A 2 58.73 5.13 -12.05
N ALA A 3 59.05 4.41 -13.13
CA ALA A 3 59.29 5.02 -14.45
C ALA A 3 58.05 5.73 -15.05
N LEU A 4 56.84 5.27 -14.74
CA LEU A 4 55.59 5.88 -15.21
C LEU A 4 55.19 7.11 -14.40
N LYS A 5 55.63 7.17 -13.13
CA LYS A 5 55.43 8.29 -12.22
C LYS A 5 56.43 9.43 -12.49
N ALA A 6 57.61 9.09 -13.01
CA ALA A 6 58.67 10.03 -13.36
C ALA A 6 58.53 10.65 -14.77
N MET A 7 57.53 10.22 -15.55
CA MET A 7 57.30 10.77 -16.89
C MET A 7 56.74 12.20 -16.77
N PRO A 8 57.37 13.21 -17.38
CA PRO A 8 56.89 14.58 -17.31
C PRO A 8 55.47 14.66 -17.91
N PRO A 9 54.52 15.37 -17.26
CA PRO A 9 53.18 15.52 -17.81
C PRO A 9 53.27 16.29 -19.14
N ALA A 10 52.60 15.79 -20.17
CA ALA A 10 52.43 16.54 -21.42
C ALA A 10 51.73 17.88 -21.11
N GLU A 11 52.18 18.97 -21.73
CA GLU A 11 51.69 20.32 -21.47
C GLU A 11 50.15 20.38 -21.45
N GLY A 12 49.59 20.72 -20.29
CA GLY A 12 48.14 20.86 -20.08
C GLY A 12 47.44 19.71 -19.36
N ASN A 13 48.10 18.57 -19.08
CA ASN A 13 47.48 17.46 -18.34
C ASN A 13 47.81 17.44 -16.84
N ALA A 14 46.84 17.00 -16.04
CA ALA A 14 46.99 16.82 -14.60
C ALA A 14 48.05 15.75 -14.27
N VAL A 15 48.70 15.90 -13.11
CA VAL A 15 49.69 14.93 -12.59
C VAL A 15 49.02 13.55 -12.49
N VAL A 16 49.63 12.54 -13.13
CA VAL A 16 49.10 11.17 -13.16
C VAL A 16 48.95 10.63 -11.73
N SER A 17 47.75 10.21 -11.37
CA SER A 17 47.47 9.69 -10.03
C SER A 17 48.12 8.32 -9.83
N SER A 18 48.57 8.02 -8.61
CA SER A 18 49.08 6.70 -8.25
C SER A 18 48.11 5.57 -8.61
N ALA A 19 46.80 5.82 -8.50
CA ALA A 19 45.77 4.85 -8.87
C ALA A 19 45.76 4.55 -10.39
N GLU A 20 46.02 5.56 -11.23
CA GLU A 20 46.10 5.40 -12.69
C GLU A 20 47.39 4.70 -13.10
N VAL A 21 48.51 4.99 -12.44
CA VAL A 21 49.78 4.28 -12.66
C VAL A 21 49.61 2.79 -12.34
N VAL A 22 48.96 2.48 -11.22
CA VAL A 22 48.67 1.10 -10.83
C VAL A 22 47.71 0.44 -11.82
N SER A 23 46.65 1.14 -12.25
CA SER A 23 45.71 0.63 -13.25
C SER A 23 46.36 0.31 -14.60
N LYS A 24 47.36 1.10 -15.03
CA LYS A 24 48.11 0.85 -16.28
C LYS A 24 49.11 -0.31 -16.17
N VAL A 25 49.62 -0.58 -14.97
CA VAL A 25 50.61 -1.65 -14.72
C VAL A 25 49.92 -2.99 -14.46
N LEU A 26 48.74 -2.95 -13.86
CA LEU A 26 47.96 -4.15 -13.60
C LEU A 26 47.27 -4.66 -14.89
N PRO A 27 47.21 -5.98 -15.12
CA PRO A 27 46.43 -6.55 -16.20
C PRO A 27 44.96 -6.11 -16.11
N LYS A 28 44.29 -5.93 -17.26
CA LYS A 28 42.88 -5.47 -17.34
C LYS A 28 41.88 -6.31 -16.51
N ASN A 29 42.22 -7.56 -16.17
CA ASN A 29 41.39 -8.47 -15.37
C ASN A 29 41.89 -8.70 -13.94
N SER A 30 42.89 -7.94 -13.48
CA SER A 30 43.47 -8.06 -12.14
C SER A 30 42.44 -7.89 -11.02
N SER A 31 41.46 -6.99 -11.19
CA SER A 31 40.36 -6.78 -10.25
C SER A 31 39.46 -8.02 -10.13
N ASN A 32 39.08 -8.63 -11.26
CA ASN A 32 38.28 -9.86 -11.28
C ASN A 32 39.03 -11.04 -10.63
N ILE A 33 40.34 -11.13 -10.85
CA ILE A 33 41.18 -12.16 -10.22
C ILE A 33 41.28 -11.92 -8.71
N PHE A 34 41.51 -10.67 -8.29
CA PHE A 34 41.57 -10.31 -6.88
C PHE A 34 40.26 -10.65 -6.15
N LEU A 35 39.12 -10.23 -6.71
CA LEU A 35 37.80 -10.53 -6.16
C LEU A 35 37.58 -12.05 -6.04
N LYS A 36 37.92 -12.81 -7.09
CA LYS A 36 37.83 -14.28 -7.07
C LYS A 36 38.71 -14.90 -5.97
N ASN A 37 39.91 -14.37 -5.76
CA ASN A 37 40.85 -14.87 -4.74
C ASN A 37 40.38 -14.59 -3.31
N ILE A 38 39.64 -13.50 -3.07
CA ILE A 38 39.03 -13.19 -1.77
C ILE A 38 37.61 -13.80 -1.61
N GLY A 39 37.22 -14.70 -2.52
CA GLY A 39 35.92 -15.40 -2.48
C GLY A 39 34.74 -14.58 -3.00
N VAL A 40 34.97 -13.39 -3.54
CA VAL A 40 33.93 -12.53 -4.13
C VAL A 40 33.78 -12.88 -5.61
N GLN A 41 32.64 -13.46 -5.99
CA GLN A 41 32.34 -13.65 -7.40
C GLN A 41 32.10 -12.28 -8.06
N PRO A 42 32.86 -11.93 -9.12
CA PRO A 42 32.57 -10.73 -9.87
C PRO A 42 31.17 -10.85 -10.49
N ILE A 43 30.32 -9.88 -10.16
CA ILE A 43 28.94 -9.84 -10.60
C ILE A 43 28.97 -9.49 -12.09
N SER A 44 28.65 -10.46 -12.96
CA SER A 44 28.38 -10.16 -14.36
C SER A 44 27.15 -9.25 -14.45
N PRO A 45 27.21 -8.12 -15.18
CA PRO A 45 26.07 -7.21 -15.32
C PRO A 45 24.89 -7.79 -16.12
N THR A 46 24.96 -9.04 -16.58
CA THR A 46 23.97 -9.67 -17.48
C THR A 46 23.59 -11.08 -17.04
N LYS A 47 23.38 -11.30 -15.73
CA LYS A 47 22.79 -12.57 -15.30
C LYS A 47 21.29 -12.54 -15.62
N ALA A 48 20.89 -13.29 -16.64
CA ALA A 48 19.48 -13.50 -16.95
C ALA A 48 18.76 -14.09 -15.72
N PRO A 49 17.52 -13.66 -15.43
CA PRO A 49 16.79 -14.14 -14.28
C PRO A 49 16.63 -15.65 -14.37
N THR A 50 16.96 -16.31 -13.26
CA THR A 50 16.84 -17.75 -13.12
C THR A 50 15.38 -18.17 -13.26
N ALA A 51 15.14 -19.45 -13.62
CA ALA A 51 13.78 -19.97 -13.71
C ALA A 51 12.98 -19.78 -12.40
N LYS A 52 13.67 -19.84 -11.26
CA LYS A 52 13.08 -19.57 -9.93
C LYS A 52 12.67 -18.11 -9.77
N GLU A 53 13.51 -17.15 -10.16
CA GLU A 53 13.17 -15.72 -10.12
C GLU A 53 11.95 -15.41 -10.98
N ARG A 54 11.87 -15.96 -12.19
CA ARG A 54 10.69 -15.73 -13.06
C ARG A 54 9.39 -16.28 -12.49
N VAL A 55 9.45 -17.44 -11.83
CA VAL A 55 8.27 -18.02 -11.16
C VAL A 55 7.84 -17.14 -9.98
N LEU A 56 8.80 -16.64 -9.19
CA LEU A 56 8.50 -15.73 -8.09
C LEU A 56 7.90 -14.41 -8.59
N GLU A 57 8.44 -13.83 -9.65
CA GLU A 57 7.87 -12.62 -10.27
C GLU A 57 6.43 -12.83 -10.76
N ALA A 58 6.16 -13.99 -11.38
CA ALA A 58 4.82 -14.32 -11.83
C ALA A 58 3.83 -14.49 -10.66
N GLN A 59 4.24 -15.15 -9.57
CA GLN A 59 3.42 -15.29 -8.36
C GLN A 59 3.14 -13.94 -7.72
N LEU A 60 4.15 -13.08 -7.61
CA LEU A 60 4.02 -11.76 -7.02
C LEU A 60 3.09 -10.86 -7.85
N SER A 61 3.15 -10.98 -9.18
CA SER A 61 2.21 -10.28 -10.06
C SER A 61 0.77 -10.80 -9.90
N ALA A 62 0.57 -12.11 -9.79
CA ALA A 62 -0.74 -12.70 -9.59
C ALA A 62 -1.33 -12.30 -8.22
N GLU A 63 -0.50 -12.30 -7.17
CA GLU A 63 -0.91 -11.87 -5.83
C GLU A 63 -1.29 -10.39 -5.79
N ARG A 64 -0.51 -9.52 -6.44
CA ARG A 64 -0.86 -8.10 -6.56
C ARG A 64 -2.20 -7.90 -7.23
N GLN A 65 -2.46 -8.59 -8.34
CA GLN A 65 -3.76 -8.52 -9.03
C GLN A 65 -4.91 -9.05 -8.16
N GLY A 66 -4.71 -10.16 -7.46
CA GLY A 66 -5.70 -10.68 -6.52
C GLY A 66 -5.98 -9.70 -5.38
N SER A 67 -4.94 -9.07 -4.84
CA SER A 67 -5.06 -8.08 -3.77
C SER A 67 -5.81 -6.83 -4.21
N THR A 68 -5.58 -6.34 -5.44
CA THR A 68 -6.30 -5.18 -5.97
C THR A 68 -7.80 -5.47 -6.13
N LEU A 69 -8.15 -6.65 -6.66
CA LEU A 69 -9.57 -7.03 -6.81
C LEU A 69 -10.28 -7.14 -5.46
N LEU A 70 -9.62 -7.74 -4.47
CA LEU A 70 -10.16 -7.83 -3.11
C LEU A 70 -10.33 -6.45 -2.46
N GLN A 71 -9.40 -5.53 -2.68
CA GLN A 71 -9.52 -4.16 -2.18
C GLN A 71 -10.72 -3.44 -2.80
N GLU A 72 -10.92 -3.58 -4.11
CA GLU A 72 -12.07 -3.02 -4.81
C GLU A 72 -13.39 -3.58 -4.27
N GLU A 73 -13.48 -4.90 -4.08
CA GLU A 73 -14.67 -5.55 -3.52
C GLU A 73 -14.97 -5.05 -2.09
N VAL A 74 -13.95 -4.92 -1.25
CA VAL A 74 -14.10 -4.40 0.12
C VAL A 74 -14.60 -2.95 0.11
N ILE A 75 -14.12 -2.11 -0.81
CA ILE A 75 -14.59 -0.72 -0.93
C ILE A 75 -16.07 -0.70 -1.31
N VAL A 76 -16.47 -1.47 -2.32
CA VAL A 76 -17.87 -1.56 -2.76
C VAL A 76 -18.77 -2.06 -1.63
N LEU A 77 -18.36 -3.12 -0.91
CA LEU A 77 -19.12 -3.67 0.20
C LEU A 77 -19.26 -2.66 1.35
N LYS A 78 -18.18 -1.94 1.70
CA LYS A 78 -18.23 -0.90 2.73
C LYS A 78 -19.20 0.22 2.35
N GLN A 79 -19.22 0.63 1.08
CA GLN A 79 -20.13 1.65 0.61
C GLN A 79 -21.59 1.20 0.72
N LYS A 80 -21.91 -0.02 0.25
CA LYS A 80 -23.26 -0.60 0.37
C LYS A 80 -23.72 -0.69 1.82
N ILE A 81 -22.86 -1.17 2.72
CA ILE A 81 -23.18 -1.26 4.15
C ILE A 81 -23.44 0.13 4.74
N SER A 82 -22.69 1.15 4.32
CA SER A 82 -22.89 2.52 4.77
C SER A 82 -24.25 3.07 4.32
N GLU A 83 -24.60 2.87 3.05
CA GLU A 83 -25.88 3.29 2.46
C GLU A 83 -27.06 2.58 3.15
N GLU A 84 -27.00 1.25 3.27
CA GLU A 84 -28.02 0.45 3.97
C GLU A 84 -28.18 0.86 5.44
N LEU A 85 -27.08 1.20 6.12
CA LEU A 85 -27.13 1.64 7.52
C LEU A 85 -27.80 3.01 7.66
N GLU A 86 -27.57 3.94 6.71
CA GLU A 86 -28.24 5.23 6.69
C GLU A 86 -29.75 5.08 6.42
N GLU A 87 -30.12 4.25 5.44
CA GLU A 87 -31.53 3.94 5.16
C GLU A 87 -32.22 3.29 6.36
N TYR A 88 -31.57 2.31 6.98
CA TYR A 88 -32.08 1.67 8.18
C TYR A 88 -32.29 2.66 9.33
N LYS A 89 -31.31 3.53 9.59
CA LYS A 89 -31.45 4.58 10.61
C LYS A 89 -32.63 5.50 10.33
N ARG A 90 -32.80 5.92 9.07
CA ARG A 90 -33.93 6.75 8.67
C ARG A 90 -35.26 6.05 8.91
N GLN A 91 -35.37 4.78 8.54
CA GLN A 91 -36.59 4.00 8.73
C GLN A 91 -36.91 3.78 10.21
N VAL A 92 -35.90 3.57 11.05
CA VAL A 92 -36.06 3.47 12.50
C VAL A 92 -36.61 4.78 13.08
N GLU A 93 -36.09 5.93 12.66
CA GLU A 93 -36.55 7.23 13.16
C GLU A 93 -37.98 7.55 12.69
N GLU A 94 -38.31 7.26 11.42
CA GLU A 94 -39.67 7.41 10.89
C GLU A 94 -40.67 6.51 11.65
N ASN A 95 -40.31 5.24 11.88
CA ASN A 95 -41.13 4.33 12.67
C ASN A 95 -41.30 4.83 14.12
N LYS A 96 -40.21 5.28 14.75
CA LYS A 96 -40.27 5.83 16.10
C LYS A 96 -41.22 7.01 16.18
N LYS A 97 -41.12 7.97 15.26
CA LYS A 97 -42.04 9.11 15.19
C LYS A 97 -43.50 8.67 15.01
N ALA A 98 -43.76 7.72 14.10
CA ALA A 98 -45.10 7.19 13.90
C ALA A 98 -45.65 6.51 15.16
N THR A 99 -44.81 5.78 15.91
CA THR A 99 -45.22 5.18 17.19
C THR A 99 -45.50 6.23 18.26
N GLU A 100 -44.71 7.31 18.34
CA GLU A 100 -44.93 8.42 19.26
C GLU A 100 -46.23 9.16 18.97
N GLU A 101 -46.52 9.44 17.69
CA GLU A 101 -47.78 10.04 17.25
C GLU A 101 -48.98 9.15 17.57
N THR A 102 -48.88 7.84 17.30
CA THR A 102 -49.91 6.85 17.63
C THR A 102 -50.15 6.80 19.14
N ASN A 103 -49.08 6.77 19.94
CA ASN A 103 -49.16 6.78 21.40
C ASN A 103 -49.81 8.07 21.93
N ALA A 104 -49.48 9.22 21.34
CA ALA A 104 -50.10 10.50 21.71
C ALA A 104 -51.60 10.52 21.38
N LEU A 105 -52.00 9.98 20.22
CA LEU A 105 -53.41 9.87 19.84
C LEU A 105 -54.18 8.94 20.79
N MET A 106 -53.61 7.77 21.11
CA MET A 106 -54.20 6.85 22.08
C MET A 106 -54.40 7.52 23.45
N ARG A 107 -53.39 8.24 23.95
CA ARG A 107 -53.51 9.00 25.22
C ARG A 107 -54.66 10.01 25.17
N ARG A 108 -54.79 10.78 24.07
CA ARG A 108 -55.90 11.73 23.89
C ARG A 108 -57.25 11.01 23.88
N PHE A 109 -57.37 9.89 23.16
CA PHE A 109 -58.60 9.10 23.11
C PHE A 109 -58.98 8.58 24.51
N PHE A 110 -58.02 8.06 25.28
CA PHE A 110 -58.27 7.64 26.65
C PHE A 110 -58.71 8.80 27.55
N MET A 111 -58.10 9.97 27.44
CA MET A 111 -58.49 11.15 28.23
C MET A 111 -59.93 11.59 27.94
N ILE A 112 -60.33 11.60 26.66
CA ILE A 112 -61.69 11.97 26.25
C ILE A 112 -62.71 10.96 26.80
N ASN A 113 -62.46 9.66 26.66
CA ASN A 113 -63.39 8.63 27.16
C ASN A 113 -63.42 8.55 28.69
N SER A 114 -62.31 8.83 29.37
CA SER A 114 -62.26 8.84 30.84
C SER A 114 -62.95 10.06 31.44
N GLY A 115 -62.87 11.22 30.78
CA GLY A 115 -63.60 12.44 31.19
C GLY A 115 -65.10 12.41 30.87
N ALA A 116 -65.51 11.62 29.89
CA ALA A 116 -66.94 11.42 29.55
C ALA A 116 -67.68 10.53 30.56
N ASN A 117 -66.97 9.66 31.30
CA ASN A 117 -67.56 8.78 32.32
C ASN A 117 -67.64 9.40 33.73
N SER A 118 -67.24 10.67 33.89
CA SER A 118 -67.34 11.43 35.16
C SER A 118 -68.31 12.61 35.05
N GLY A 119 -69.43 12.43 34.34
CA GLY A 119 -70.58 13.34 34.45
C GLY A 119 -71.15 13.33 35.88
N PRO A 120 -71.73 14.45 36.36
CA PRO A 120 -72.06 14.60 37.77
C PRO A 120 -73.11 13.58 38.18
N SER A 121 -72.80 12.76 39.18
CA SER A 121 -73.80 11.99 39.92
C SER A 121 -74.78 12.98 40.56
N VAL A 122 -76.02 12.95 40.08
CA VAL A 122 -77.18 13.62 40.70
C VAL A 122 -77.53 12.91 42.01
#